data_AF-A0A537UN16-F1
#
_entry.id   AF-A0A537UN16-F1
#
_cell.length_a   1.000
_cell.length_b   1.000
_cell.length_c   1.000
_cell.angle_alpha   90.00
_cell.angle_beta   90.00
_cell.angle_gamma   90.00
#
_symmetry.space_group_name_H-M   'P 1'
#
loop_
_entity.id
_entity.type
_entity.pdbx_description
1 polymer ?
#
loop_
_entity_poly.entity_id
_entity_poly.type
_entity_poly.pdbx_seq_one_letter_code
_entity_poly.pdbx_strand_id
1 'polypeptide(L)'
;VGEEVVDFQHFMIERLRGELARVNLEHRTLIAASRGNLSSQGRVHKAALAILAAPSFEQLLQIVTTDLAVLLDVDIVTLGVESSASPTRLMPHGIHLLRAGTVDALLGADRNVLLQADLPGDAALFGGAAGLVRSQALLRISIGRNAPTGLLCIGARRVGRFNPGLGTELLAFLSRVLGITISQWLSPGR
;
A
#
# COMPACT_ATOMS: atom_id res chain seq x y z
N VAL A 1 63.96 5.32 11.66
CA VAL A 1 63.31 4.89 10.40
C VAL A 1 62.25 3.79 10.60
N GLY A 2 62.12 3.16 11.78
CA GLY A 2 61.13 2.09 12.01
C GLY A 2 59.74 2.56 12.47
N GLU A 3 59.64 3.74 13.09
CA GLU A 3 58.39 4.24 13.72
C GLU A 3 57.38 4.76 12.68
N GLU A 4 57.88 5.44 11.65
CA GLU A 4 57.06 6.01 10.57
C GLU A 4 56.40 4.93 9.69
N VAL A 5 57.09 3.79 9.46
CA VAL A 5 56.58 2.67 8.66
C VAL A 5 55.48 1.88 9.38
N VAL A 6 55.55 1.80 10.72
CA VAL A 6 54.53 1.14 11.55
C VAL A 6 53.23 1.95 11.55
N ASP A 7 53.31 3.28 11.50
CA ASP A 7 52.15 4.17 11.49
C ASP A 7 51.36 4.09 10.16
N PHE A 8 52.06 4.01 9.02
CA PHE A 8 51.41 3.80 7.71
C PHE A 8 50.70 2.45 7.61
N GLN A 9 51.29 1.38 8.15
CA GLN A 9 50.65 0.06 8.18
C GLN A 9 49.42 0.05 9.10
N HIS A 10 49.49 0.73 10.24
CA HIS A 10 48.36 0.89 11.15
C HIS A 10 47.20 1.65 10.49
N PHE A 11 47.51 2.80 9.87
CA PHE A 11 46.53 3.62 9.15
C PHE A 11 45.86 2.86 7.99
N MET A 12 46.62 2.08 7.21
CA MET A 12 46.05 1.25 6.14
C MET A 12 45.12 0.16 6.69
N ILE A 13 45.47 -0.47 7.81
CA ILE A 13 44.63 -1.50 8.45
C ILE A 13 43.33 -0.87 8.98
N GLU A 14 43.39 0.31 9.60
CA GLU A 14 42.21 1.02 10.06
C GLU A 14 41.29 1.42 8.91
N ARG A 15 41.86 1.93 7.81
CA ARG A 15 41.11 2.25 6.60
C ARG A 15 40.43 1.01 6.01
N LEU A 16 41.14 -0.10 5.88
CA LEU A 16 40.58 -1.37 5.38
C LEU A 16 39.46 -1.89 6.30
N ARG A 17 39.63 -1.78 7.62
CA ARG A 17 38.58 -2.13 8.59
C ARG A 17 37.35 -1.23 8.43
N GLY A 18 37.54 0.07 8.22
CA GLY A 18 36.46 1.02 7.94
C GLY A 18 35.72 0.72 6.64
N GLU A 19 36.44 0.44 5.56
CA GLU A 19 35.86 0.05 4.27
C GLU A 19 35.11 -1.29 4.37
N LEU A 20 35.66 -2.28 5.07
CA LEU A 20 35.00 -3.56 5.32
C LEU A 20 33.73 -3.40 6.16
N ALA A 21 33.75 -2.54 7.18
CA ALA A 21 32.58 -2.24 7.99
C ALA A 21 31.48 -1.56 7.16
N ARG A 22 31.85 -0.61 6.29
CA ARG A 22 30.92 0.05 5.36
C ARG A 22 30.28 -0.94 4.39
N VAL A 23 31.08 -1.78 3.74
CA VAL A 23 30.59 -2.81 2.79
C VAL A 23 29.67 -3.81 3.49
N ASN A 24 30.02 -4.24 4.70
CA ASN A 24 29.16 -5.15 5.48
C ASN A 24 27.83 -4.50 5.87
N LEU A 25 27.83 -3.22 6.22
CA LEU A 25 26.61 -2.48 6.52
C LEU A 25 25.72 -2.38 5.27
N GLU A 26 26.28 -1.98 4.14
CA GLU A 26 25.58 -1.90 2.85
C GLU A 26 24.97 -3.24 2.45
N HIS A 27 25.74 -4.32 2.56
CA HIS A 27 25.26 -5.67 2.26
C HIS A 27 24.11 -6.11 3.17
N ARG A 28 24.19 -5.82 4.48
CA ARG A 28 23.09 -6.10 5.42
C ARG A 28 21.83 -5.30 5.09
N THR A 29 21.98 -4.02 4.73
CA THR A 29 20.85 -3.17 4.33
C THR A 29 20.21 -3.67 3.04
N LEU A 30 21.00 -4.11 2.06
CA LEU A 30 20.50 -4.69 0.81
C LEU A 30 19.74 -6.00 1.04
N ILE A 31 20.26 -6.90 1.87
CA ILE A 31 19.56 -8.14 2.24
C ILE A 31 18.23 -7.82 2.94
N ALA A 32 18.23 -6.88 3.88
CA ALA A 32 17.02 -6.50 4.60
C ALA A 32 15.97 -5.90 3.66
N ALA A 33 16.37 -5.01 2.74
CA ALA A 33 15.51 -4.45 1.72
C ALA A 33 14.95 -5.53 0.77
N SER A 34 15.79 -6.45 0.31
CA SER A 34 15.39 -7.56 -0.56
C SER A 34 14.36 -8.48 0.13
N ARG A 35 14.60 -8.86 1.38
CA ARG A 35 13.64 -9.66 2.17
C ARG A 35 12.32 -8.92 2.39
N GLY A 36 12.38 -7.62 2.70
CA GLY A 36 11.20 -6.76 2.82
C GLY A 36 10.38 -6.71 1.53
N ASN A 37 11.05 -6.60 0.38
CA ASN A 37 10.40 -6.60 -0.94
C ASN A 37 9.74 -7.93 -1.26
N LEU A 38 10.46 -9.06 -1.08
CA LEU A 38 9.90 -10.40 -1.31
C LEU A 38 8.70 -10.68 -0.41
N SER A 39 8.76 -10.26 0.85
CA SER A 39 7.63 -10.37 1.78
C SER A 39 6.43 -9.54 1.32
N SER A 40 6.66 -8.30 0.86
CA SER A 40 5.60 -7.43 0.35
C SER A 40 4.97 -7.98 -0.93
N GLN A 41 5.79 -8.49 -1.85
CA GLN A 41 5.35 -9.16 -3.06
C GLN A 41 4.49 -10.40 -2.76
N GLY A 42 4.96 -11.28 -1.87
CA GLY A 42 4.21 -12.47 -1.47
C GLY A 42 2.85 -12.12 -0.86
N ARG A 43 2.78 -11.06 -0.03
CA ARG A 43 1.53 -10.57 0.56
C ARG A 43 0.56 -10.04 -0.49
N VAL A 44 1.05 -9.22 -1.42
CA VAL A 44 0.22 -8.69 -2.52
C VAL A 44 -0.30 -9.80 -3.43
N HIS A 45 0.52 -10.80 -3.77
CA HIS A 45 0.07 -11.92 -4.59
C HIS A 45 -1.02 -12.77 -3.88
N LYS A 46 -0.86 -13.04 -2.57
CA LYS A 46 -1.89 -13.74 -1.79
C LYS A 46 -3.20 -12.94 -1.74
N ALA A 47 -3.12 -11.63 -1.53
CA ALA A 47 -4.26 -10.73 -1.59
C ALA A 47 -4.97 -10.76 -2.95
N ALA A 48 -4.22 -10.71 -4.04
CA ALA A 48 -4.76 -10.80 -5.39
C ALA A 48 -5.47 -12.15 -5.65
N LEU A 49 -4.88 -13.27 -5.21
CA LEU A 49 -5.51 -14.58 -5.33
C LEU A 49 -6.79 -14.69 -4.51
N ALA A 50 -6.82 -14.14 -3.29
CA ALA A 50 -8.04 -14.11 -2.48
C ALA A 50 -9.17 -13.33 -3.18
N ILE A 51 -8.85 -12.15 -3.73
CA ILE A 51 -9.79 -11.33 -4.51
C ILE A 51 -10.35 -12.11 -5.71
N LEU A 52 -9.48 -12.78 -6.47
CA LEU A 52 -9.88 -13.53 -7.67
C LEU A 52 -10.67 -14.81 -7.35
N ALA A 53 -10.43 -15.41 -6.17
CA ALA A 53 -11.11 -16.62 -5.73
C ALA A 53 -12.45 -16.37 -5.03
N ALA A 54 -12.87 -15.10 -4.89
CA ALA A 54 -14.13 -14.75 -4.24
C ALA A 54 -15.32 -15.43 -4.93
N PRO A 55 -16.14 -16.23 -4.21
CA PRO A 55 -17.22 -17.01 -4.82
C PRO A 55 -18.47 -16.17 -5.13
N SER A 56 -18.56 -14.96 -4.59
CA SER A 56 -19.66 -14.02 -4.84
C SER A 56 -19.19 -12.58 -4.65
N PHE A 57 -19.98 -11.62 -5.14
CA PHE A 57 -19.70 -10.20 -4.94
C PHE A 57 -19.71 -9.78 -3.45
N GLU A 58 -20.60 -10.35 -2.64
CA GLU A 58 -20.63 -10.09 -1.20
C GLU A 58 -19.35 -10.61 -0.52
N GLN A 59 -18.90 -11.81 -0.88
CA GLN A 59 -17.66 -12.37 -0.36
C GLN A 59 -16.42 -11.59 -0.84
N LEU A 60 -16.44 -11.06 -2.07
CA LEU A 60 -15.40 -10.14 -2.55
C LEU A 60 -15.31 -8.90 -1.66
N LEU A 61 -16.44 -8.26 -1.34
CA LEU A 61 -16.46 -7.10 -0.45
C LEU A 61 -15.92 -7.44 0.93
N GLN A 62 -16.32 -8.58 1.50
CA GLN A 62 -15.82 -9.06 2.78
C GLN A 62 -14.30 -9.29 2.78
N ILE A 63 -13.76 -9.91 1.72
CA ILE A 63 -12.31 -10.10 1.56
C ILE A 63 -11.62 -8.74 1.54
N VAL A 64 -12.15 -7.77 0.80
CA VAL A 64 -11.57 -6.43 0.66
C VAL A 64 -11.56 -5.66 1.98
N THR A 65 -12.66 -5.68 2.73
CA THR A 65 -12.81 -4.86 3.95
C THR A 65 -12.26 -5.52 5.21
N THR A 66 -12.04 -6.84 5.20
CA THR A 66 -11.64 -7.59 6.40
C THR A 66 -10.34 -8.34 6.19
N ASP A 67 -10.28 -9.24 5.20
CA ASP A 67 -9.17 -10.18 5.06
C ASP A 67 -7.91 -9.51 4.49
N LEU A 68 -8.07 -8.52 3.63
CA LEU A 68 -6.93 -7.79 3.04
C LEU A 68 -6.04 -7.12 4.10
N ALA A 69 -6.62 -6.64 5.21
CA ALA A 69 -5.83 -6.05 6.28
C ALA A 69 -4.82 -7.07 6.84
N VAL A 70 -5.28 -8.32 7.05
CA VAL A 70 -4.44 -9.42 7.52
C VAL A 70 -3.45 -9.86 6.44
N LEU A 71 -3.91 -10.04 5.20
CA LEU A 71 -3.06 -10.52 4.09
C LEU A 71 -1.93 -9.54 3.75
N LEU A 72 -2.19 -8.24 3.86
CA LEU A 72 -1.21 -7.17 3.62
C LEU A 72 -0.42 -6.79 4.89
N ASP A 73 -0.77 -7.36 6.05
CA ASP A 73 -0.19 -7.05 7.38
C ASP A 73 -0.29 -5.56 7.72
N VAL A 74 -1.47 -4.99 7.51
CA VAL A 74 -1.78 -3.57 7.76
C VAL A 74 -2.91 -3.48 8.77
N ASP A 75 -3.12 -2.30 9.34
CA ASP A 75 -4.05 -2.14 10.44
C ASP A 75 -5.50 -1.99 9.96
N ILE A 76 -5.70 -1.42 8.77
CA ILE A 76 -7.03 -1.27 8.19
C ILE A 76 -6.98 -1.19 6.66
N VAL A 77 -8.01 -1.75 6.03
CA VAL A 77 -8.32 -1.56 4.62
C VAL A 77 -9.78 -1.15 4.49
N THR A 78 -10.05 -0.11 3.70
CA THR A 78 -11.41 0.34 3.39
C THR A 78 -11.59 0.58 1.90
N LEU A 79 -12.84 0.52 1.44
CA LEU A 79 -13.24 0.74 0.06
C LEU A 79 -14.13 1.99 -0.06
N GLY A 80 -13.61 3.03 -0.69
CA GLY A 80 -14.37 4.20 -1.11
C GLY A 80 -14.97 4.00 -2.50
N VAL A 81 -16.21 4.44 -2.71
CA VAL A 81 -16.83 4.51 -4.04
C VAL A 81 -17.39 5.91 -4.24
N GLU A 82 -17.01 6.56 -5.34
CA GLU A 82 -17.56 7.85 -5.70
C GLU A 82 -19.03 7.75 -6.12
N SER A 83 -19.85 8.67 -5.64
CA SER A 83 -21.23 8.79 -6.05
C SER A 83 -21.69 10.24 -6.06
N SER A 84 -22.62 10.54 -6.96
CA SER A 84 -23.39 11.79 -6.97
C SER A 84 -24.64 11.71 -6.09
N ALA A 85 -25.04 10.49 -5.67
CA ALA A 85 -26.19 10.30 -4.79
C ALA A 85 -25.82 10.63 -3.34
N SER A 86 -26.75 11.25 -2.61
CA SER A 86 -26.66 11.32 -1.15
C SER A 86 -26.68 9.91 -0.57
N PRO A 87 -25.94 9.62 0.52
CA PRO A 87 -25.97 8.31 1.16
C PRO A 87 -27.37 8.03 1.70
N THR A 88 -28.19 7.33 0.92
CA THR A 88 -29.58 6.98 1.25
C THR A 88 -29.68 5.70 2.07
N ARG A 89 -28.58 4.96 2.21
CA ARG A 89 -28.50 3.69 2.96
C ARG A 89 -27.22 3.64 3.78
N LEU A 90 -27.29 3.01 4.96
CA LEU A 90 -26.11 2.59 5.73
C LEU A 90 -25.24 1.71 4.84
N MET A 91 -24.01 2.15 4.59
CA MET A 91 -23.01 1.35 3.87
C MET A 91 -22.53 0.20 4.77
N PRO A 92 -22.17 -0.97 4.18
CA PRO A 92 -21.50 -2.03 4.92
C PRO A 92 -20.21 -1.53 5.59
N HIS A 93 -19.81 -2.18 6.68
CA HIS A 93 -18.57 -1.84 7.37
C HIS A 93 -17.36 -1.90 6.43
N GLY A 94 -16.49 -0.89 6.50
CA GLY A 94 -15.33 -0.76 5.63
C GLY A 94 -15.62 -0.23 4.23
N ILE A 95 -16.89 0.07 3.91
CA ILE A 95 -17.27 0.72 2.64
C ILE A 95 -17.74 2.15 2.90
N HIS A 96 -17.20 3.09 2.13
CA HIS A 96 -17.47 4.52 2.27
C HIS A 96 -17.99 5.11 0.95
N LEU A 97 -19.03 5.92 1.04
CA LEU A 97 -19.51 6.71 -0.10
C LEU A 97 -18.73 8.02 -0.13
N LEU A 98 -18.03 8.28 -1.24
CA LEU A 98 -17.27 9.51 -1.45
C LEU A 98 -18.03 10.43 -2.40
N ARG A 99 -17.86 11.74 -2.22
CA ARG A 99 -18.39 12.70 -3.20
C ARG A 99 -17.68 12.48 -4.53
N ALA A 100 -18.40 12.56 -5.64
CA ALA A 100 -17.78 12.56 -6.98
C ALA A 100 -16.61 13.57 -7.08
N GLY A 101 -15.47 13.12 -7.60
CA GLY A 101 -14.23 13.88 -7.73
C GLY A 101 -13.32 13.89 -6.49
N THR A 102 -13.71 13.22 -5.39
CA THR A 102 -12.86 13.10 -4.19
C THR A 102 -11.56 12.35 -4.49
N VAL A 103 -11.61 11.29 -5.31
CA VAL A 103 -10.42 10.51 -5.66
C VAL A 103 -9.43 11.36 -6.44
N ASP A 104 -9.91 12.15 -7.40
CA ASP A 104 -9.07 13.09 -8.16
C ASP A 104 -8.52 14.21 -7.28
N ALA A 105 -9.30 14.71 -6.33
CA ALA A 105 -8.83 15.71 -5.38
C ALA A 105 -7.72 15.18 -4.46
N LEU A 106 -7.79 13.91 -4.06
CA LEU A 106 -6.79 13.29 -3.18
C LEU A 106 -5.51 12.88 -3.94
N LEU A 107 -5.66 12.19 -5.08
CA LEU A 107 -4.51 11.61 -5.80
C LEU A 107 -4.01 12.52 -6.93
N GLY A 108 -4.85 13.35 -7.52
CA GLY A 108 -4.64 13.95 -8.84
C GLY A 108 -5.11 13.02 -9.96
N ALA A 109 -5.39 13.60 -11.14
CA ALA A 109 -6.01 12.90 -12.26
C ALA A 109 -5.17 11.71 -12.79
N ASP A 110 -3.85 11.87 -12.87
CA ASP A 110 -2.97 10.91 -13.54
C ASP A 110 -2.26 9.92 -12.60
N ARG A 111 -2.55 9.98 -11.29
CA ARG A 111 -1.94 9.08 -10.30
C ARG A 111 -2.90 7.98 -9.85
N ASN A 112 -2.38 6.76 -9.84
CA ASN A 112 -3.11 5.57 -9.39
C ASN A 112 -2.80 5.19 -7.95
N VAL A 113 -1.64 5.59 -7.42
CA VAL A 113 -1.21 5.27 -6.06
C VAL A 113 -0.63 6.53 -5.42
N LEU A 114 -1.04 6.80 -4.20
CA LEU A 114 -0.46 7.84 -3.34
C LEU A 114 -0.01 7.19 -2.03
N LEU A 115 1.25 7.40 -1.66
CA LEU A 115 1.81 6.95 -0.37
C LEU A 115 2.07 8.16 0.51
N GLN A 116 1.71 8.07 1.79
CA GLN A 116 1.91 9.14 2.76
C GLN A 116 2.51 8.57 4.05
N ALA A 117 3.67 9.09 4.43
CA ALA A 117 4.51 8.52 5.48
C ALA A 117 4.11 8.94 6.90
N ASP A 118 3.58 10.15 7.09
CA ASP A 118 3.17 10.67 8.39
C ASP A 118 2.00 11.65 8.24
N LEU A 119 0.80 11.18 8.56
CA LEU A 119 -0.43 11.96 8.52
C LEU A 119 -1.46 11.28 9.44
N PRO A 120 -2.27 12.04 10.20
CA PRO A 120 -3.47 11.47 10.82
C PRO A 120 -4.43 10.92 9.76
N GLY A 121 -5.05 9.78 10.03
CA GLY A 121 -6.08 9.24 9.14
C GLY A 121 -7.28 10.17 9.00
N ASP A 122 -7.86 10.19 7.80
CA ASP A 122 -9.12 10.88 7.54
C ASP A 122 -10.32 10.00 7.95
N ALA A 123 -11.23 10.55 8.76
CA ALA A 123 -12.47 9.88 9.15
C ALA A 123 -13.37 9.54 7.96
N ALA A 124 -13.32 10.31 6.88
CA ALA A 124 -14.04 10.01 5.64
C ALA A 124 -13.51 8.75 4.93
N LEU A 125 -12.24 8.40 5.14
CA LEU A 125 -11.59 7.26 4.50
C LEU A 125 -11.54 6.03 5.41
N PHE A 126 -11.30 6.21 6.71
CA PHE A 126 -11.06 5.11 7.64
C PHE A 126 -12.12 4.97 8.74
N GLY A 127 -13.13 5.84 8.76
CA GLY A 127 -14.19 5.83 9.77
C GLY A 127 -13.63 5.88 11.19
N GLY A 128 -14.15 5.03 12.08
CA GLY A 128 -13.75 4.98 13.48
C GLY A 128 -12.28 4.62 13.74
N ALA A 129 -11.57 4.07 12.75
CA ALA A 129 -10.16 3.73 12.88
C ALA A 129 -9.21 4.86 12.47
N ALA A 130 -9.72 5.99 11.97
CA ALA A 130 -8.91 7.10 11.46
C ALA A 130 -7.87 7.60 12.47
N GLY A 131 -8.23 7.68 13.76
CA GLY A 131 -7.33 8.11 14.84
C GLY A 131 -6.13 7.18 15.08
N LEU A 132 -6.15 5.95 14.57
CA LEU A 132 -5.04 5.01 14.66
C LEU A 132 -4.09 5.11 13.46
N VAL A 133 -4.55 5.63 12.32
CA VAL A 133 -3.75 5.68 11.10
C VAL A 133 -2.72 6.80 11.19
N ARG A 134 -1.46 6.45 10.92
CA ARG A 134 -0.29 7.34 10.91
C ARG A 134 0.47 7.34 9.59
N SER A 135 0.29 6.33 8.76
CA SER A 135 0.71 6.33 7.38
C SER A 135 -0.33 5.61 6.52
N GLN A 136 -0.44 5.97 5.24
CA GLN A 136 -1.45 5.43 4.36
C GLN A 136 -0.99 5.23 2.91
N ALA A 137 -1.63 4.29 2.23
CA ALA A 137 -1.61 4.15 0.79
C ALA A 137 -3.03 4.29 0.24
N LEU A 138 -3.22 5.17 -0.73
CA LEU A 138 -4.49 5.35 -1.44
C LEU A 138 -4.33 4.86 -2.87
N LEU A 139 -5.18 3.93 -3.28
CA LEU A 139 -5.10 3.24 -4.57
C LEU A 139 -6.39 3.50 -5.34
N ARG A 140 -6.28 4.18 -6.50
CA ARG A 140 -7.40 4.40 -7.41
C ARG A 140 -7.83 3.08 -8.04
N ILE A 141 -9.11 2.74 -7.91
CA ILE A 141 -9.72 1.58 -8.56
C ILE A 141 -10.48 2.07 -9.79
N SER A 142 -10.01 1.66 -10.96
CA SER A 142 -10.72 1.88 -12.22
C SER A 142 -11.57 0.64 -12.55
N ILE A 143 -12.89 0.79 -12.43
CA ILE A 143 -13.87 -0.27 -12.70
C ILE A 143 -14.25 -0.30 -14.20
N GLY A 144 -14.22 0.84 -14.88
CA GLY A 144 -14.53 0.95 -16.30
C GLY A 144 -14.84 2.38 -16.70
N ARG A 145 -15.03 2.65 -18.00
CA ARG A 145 -15.25 4.04 -18.50
C ARG A 145 -16.55 4.68 -17.99
N ASN A 146 -17.58 3.87 -17.73
CA ASN A 146 -18.90 4.34 -17.33
C ASN A 146 -19.27 3.96 -15.89
N ALA A 147 -18.29 3.46 -15.13
CA ALA A 147 -18.47 3.06 -13.74
C ALA A 147 -17.88 4.12 -12.81
N PRO A 148 -18.44 4.30 -11.60
CA PRO A 148 -17.86 5.21 -10.61
C PRO A 148 -16.42 4.83 -10.28
N THR A 149 -15.60 5.83 -10.01
CA THR A 149 -14.22 5.61 -9.54
C THR A 149 -14.26 5.07 -8.12
N GLY A 150 -13.48 4.02 -7.86
CA GLY A 150 -13.26 3.50 -6.52
C GLY A 150 -11.93 3.94 -5.92
N LEU A 151 -11.80 3.79 -4.61
CA LEU A 151 -10.59 4.08 -3.85
C LEU A 151 -10.36 2.97 -2.82
N LEU A 152 -9.26 2.24 -2.93
CA LEU A 152 -8.81 1.36 -1.85
C LEU A 152 -7.90 2.17 -0.92
N CYS A 153 -8.30 2.31 0.34
CA CYS A 153 -7.50 2.99 1.35
C CYS A 153 -6.85 1.94 2.25
N ILE A 154 -5.55 2.06 2.45
CA ILE A 154 -4.78 1.15 3.30
C ILE A 154 -4.10 1.99 4.37
N GLY A 155 -4.40 1.69 5.64
CA GLY A 155 -3.91 2.46 6.79
C GLY A 155 -3.01 1.64 7.69
N ALA A 156 -2.00 2.30 8.28
CA ALA A 156 -1.14 1.71 9.28
C ALA A 156 -0.84 2.66 10.44
N ARG A 157 -0.72 2.11 11.65
CA ARG A 157 -0.32 2.80 12.89
C ARG A 157 1.16 3.20 12.90
N ARG A 158 1.98 2.49 12.12
CA ARG A 158 3.42 2.75 12.02
C ARG A 158 3.69 3.90 11.07
N VAL A 159 4.33 4.95 11.58
CA VAL A 159 4.89 6.05 10.76
C VAL A 159 5.91 5.47 9.76
N GLY A 160 5.89 5.98 8.54
CA GLY A 160 6.82 5.60 7.48
C GLY A 160 6.59 4.21 6.87
N ARG A 161 5.52 3.48 7.23
CA ARG A 161 5.19 2.20 6.55
C ARG A 161 4.90 2.43 5.06
N PHE A 162 4.18 3.51 4.74
CA PHE A 162 3.92 3.94 3.37
C PHE A 162 4.76 5.16 3.00
N ASN A 163 6.08 4.95 2.89
CA ASN A 163 7.00 6.01 2.48
C ASN A 163 6.90 6.26 0.95
N PRO A 164 6.81 7.53 0.48
CA PRO A 164 6.77 7.86 -0.94
C PRO A 164 7.94 7.36 -1.78
N GLY A 165 9.09 7.04 -1.18
CA GLY A 165 10.24 6.44 -1.85
C GLY A 165 10.13 4.93 -2.11
N LEU A 166 9.05 4.28 -1.69
CA LEU A 166 8.78 2.87 -2.00
C LEU A 166 8.20 2.71 -3.40
N GLY A 167 8.51 1.58 -4.04
CA GLY A 167 7.87 1.20 -5.31
C GLY A 167 6.36 1.00 -5.16
N THR A 168 5.58 1.52 -6.12
CA THR A 168 4.11 1.47 -6.11
C THR A 168 3.52 0.38 -7.01
N GLU A 169 4.36 -0.36 -7.73
CA GLU A 169 3.98 -1.28 -8.81
C GLU A 169 3.08 -2.41 -8.30
N LEU A 170 3.41 -2.99 -7.15
CA LEU A 170 2.63 -4.06 -6.55
C LEU A 170 1.25 -3.58 -6.08
N LEU A 171 1.18 -2.37 -5.52
CA LEU A 171 -0.07 -1.76 -5.08
C LEU A 171 -0.95 -1.38 -6.29
N ALA A 172 -0.33 -0.86 -7.35
CA ALA A 172 -1.02 -0.58 -8.61
C ALA A 172 -1.56 -1.88 -9.25
N PHE A 173 -0.77 -2.96 -9.24
CA PHE A 173 -1.21 -4.28 -9.67
C PHE A 173 -2.43 -4.77 -8.87
N LEU A 174 -2.38 -4.69 -7.53
CA LEU A 174 -3.50 -5.10 -6.68
C LEU A 174 -4.77 -4.29 -6.98
N SER A 175 -4.63 -2.97 -7.11
CA SER A 175 -5.75 -2.09 -7.48
C SER A 175 -6.35 -2.48 -8.83
N ARG A 176 -5.50 -2.82 -9.80
CA ARG A 176 -5.94 -3.24 -11.13
C ARG A 176 -6.68 -4.58 -11.08
N VAL A 177 -6.17 -5.56 -10.33
CA VAL A 177 -6.86 -6.85 -10.10
C VAL A 177 -8.24 -6.60 -9.52
N LEU A 178 -8.34 -5.82 -8.43
CA LEU A 178 -9.60 -5.51 -7.79
C LEU A 178 -10.59 -4.81 -8.74
N GLY A 179 -10.13 -3.81 -9.50
CA GLY A 179 -10.97 -3.11 -10.47
C GLY A 179 -11.51 -4.02 -11.59
N ILE A 180 -10.69 -4.94 -12.10
CA ILE A 180 -11.12 -5.95 -13.08
C ILE A 180 -12.18 -6.87 -12.46
N THR A 181 -11.90 -7.42 -11.28
CA THR A 181 -12.81 -8.35 -10.60
C THR A 181 -14.16 -7.68 -10.34
N ILE A 182 -14.18 -6.46 -9.79
CA ILE A 182 -15.42 -5.70 -9.57
C ILE A 182 -16.15 -5.45 -10.91
N SER A 183 -15.43 -5.05 -11.96
CA SER A 183 -16.02 -4.84 -13.27
C SER A 183 -16.71 -6.08 -13.83
N GLN A 184 -16.14 -7.27 -13.60
CA GLN A 184 -16.71 -8.54 -14.05
C GLN A 184 -18.00 -8.88 -13.31
N TRP A 185 -18.08 -8.59 -12.00
CA TRP A 185 -19.31 -8.79 -11.22
C TRP A 185 -20.42 -7.79 -11.57
N LEU A 186 -20.06 -6.55 -11.95
CA LEU A 186 -21.02 -5.48 -12.26
C LEU A 186 -21.46 -5.43 -13.72
N SER A 187 -20.70 -6.06 -14.62
CA SER A 187 -21.14 -6.24 -16.00
C SER A 187 -22.10 -7.42 -16.00
N PRO A 188 -23.41 -7.23 -16.27
CA PRO A 188 -24.26 -8.38 -16.57
C PRO A 188 -23.59 -9.14 -17.71
N GLY A 189 -23.47 -10.46 -17.59
CA GLY A 189 -22.89 -11.29 -18.65
C GLY A 189 -23.47 -10.88 -20.01
N ARG A 190 -22.60 -10.71 -21.01
CA ARG A 190 -23.04 -10.66 -22.40
C ARG A 190 -23.82 -11.91 -22.77
#